data_AF-A0A662BR78-F1
#
_entry.id   AF-A0A662BR78-F1
#
_cell.length_a   1.000
_cell.length_b   1.000
_cell.length_c   1.000
_cell.angle_alpha   90.00
_cell.angle_beta   90.00
_cell.angle_gamma   90.00
#
_symmetry.space_group_name_H-M   'P 1'
#
loop_
_entity.id
_entity.type
_entity.pdbx_description
1 polymer ?
#
loop_
_entity_poly.entity_id
_entity_poly.type
_entity_poly.pdbx_seq_one_letter_code
_entity_poly.pdbx_strand_id
1 'polypeptide(L)'
;APGEYFDKDGVRLKRYRGMASLEVLEKQGDLRYQQGATSGKVLIAQGVSGAVADKGSMYDVIPVMVQTLRQAFQDMGVRSVPELHRRLYSGMLRFFLGTNAAQIEGGVHDLYAYQKP
;
A
#
# COMPACT_ATOMS: atom_id res chain seq x y z
N ALA A 1 -5.14 -11.74 4.20
CA ALA A 1 -3.74 -12.00 3.80
C ALA A 1 -3.26 -13.30 4.44
N PRO A 2 -2.44 -14.11 3.73
CA PRO A 2 -1.88 -15.35 4.26
C PRO A 2 -0.93 -15.09 5.44
N GLY A 3 -0.64 -16.13 6.21
CA GLY A 3 0.15 -16.05 7.44
C GLY A 3 -0.71 -15.78 8.67
N GLU A 4 -0.17 -16.18 9.82
CA GLU A 4 -0.82 -16.04 11.12
C GLU A 4 -0.64 -14.62 11.69
N TYR A 5 -1.57 -14.26 12.57
CA TYR A 5 -1.47 -13.04 13.36
C TYR A 5 -0.48 -13.25 14.50
N PHE A 6 0.16 -12.17 14.91
CA PHE A 6 0.92 -12.15 16.16
C PHE A 6 0.70 -10.80 16.85
N ASP A 7 0.70 -10.82 18.17
CA ASP A 7 0.56 -9.63 18.99
C ASP A 7 1.93 -9.08 19.38
N LYS A 8 2.08 -7.76 19.29
CA LYS A 8 3.25 -7.04 19.77
C LYS A 8 2.79 -5.73 20.42
N ASP A 9 3.15 -5.55 21.69
CA ASP A 9 2.81 -4.35 22.46
C ASP A 9 1.31 -4.03 22.48
N GLY A 10 0.47 -5.08 22.53
CA GLY A 10 -1.00 -4.95 22.51
C GLY A 10 -1.61 -4.67 21.13
N VAL A 11 -0.80 -4.64 20.07
CA VAL A 11 -1.27 -4.45 18.69
C VAL A 11 -1.22 -5.77 17.94
N ARG A 12 -2.34 -6.14 17.31
CA ARG A 12 -2.45 -7.29 16.44
C ARG A 12 -1.83 -6.99 15.07
N LEU A 13 -0.78 -7.73 14.71
CA LEU A 13 0.03 -7.50 13.52
C LEU A 13 0.03 -8.71 12.57
N LYS A 14 0.35 -8.44 11.31
CA LYS A 14 0.73 -9.44 10.31
C LYS A 14 2.07 -9.12 9.68
N ARG A 15 2.85 -10.17 9.40
CA ARG A 15 4.12 -10.03 8.68
C ARG A 15 3.85 -9.60 7.23
N TYR A 16 4.57 -8.58 6.78
CA TYR A 16 4.57 -8.11 5.41
C TYR A 16 6.00 -8.08 4.91
N ARG A 17 6.27 -8.69 3.76
CA ARG A 17 7.62 -8.79 3.20
C ARG A 17 7.60 -8.54 1.70
N GLY A 18 8.56 -7.76 1.23
CA GLY A 18 8.81 -7.60 -0.21
C GLY A 18 9.42 -8.86 -0.79
N MET A 19 9.13 -9.14 -2.07
CA MET A 19 9.67 -10.33 -2.76
C MET A 19 11.21 -10.32 -2.88
N ALA A 20 11.82 -9.14 -2.82
CA ALA A 20 13.28 -8.95 -2.85
C ALA A 20 13.90 -8.70 -1.47
N SER A 21 13.21 -9.08 -0.39
CA SER A 21 13.79 -9.05 0.96
C SER A 21 14.71 -10.26 1.19
N LEU A 22 15.67 -10.12 2.10
CA LEU A 22 16.61 -11.20 2.44
C LEU A 22 15.87 -12.48 2.85
N GLU A 23 14.83 -12.36 3.66
CA GLU A 23 14.01 -13.48 4.12
C GLU A 23 13.38 -14.31 2.98
N VAL A 24 13.06 -13.65 1.85
CA VAL A 24 12.53 -14.33 0.66
C VAL A 24 13.67 -14.86 -0.22
N LEU A 25 14.72 -14.06 -0.40
CA LEU A 25 15.88 -14.43 -1.21
C LEU A 25 16.64 -15.63 -0.64
N GLU A 26 16.77 -15.74 0.67
CA GLU A 26 17.37 -16.88 1.37
C GLU A 26 16.54 -18.15 1.15
N LYS A 27 15.21 -18.07 1.32
CA LYS A 27 14.30 -19.21 1.08
C LYS A 27 14.26 -19.64 -0.39
N GLN A 28 14.34 -18.71 -1.34
CA GLN A 28 14.44 -19.02 -2.76
C GLN A 28 15.82 -19.54 -3.17
N GLY A 29 16.87 -19.06 -2.51
CA GLY A 29 18.23 -19.54 -2.66
C GLY A 29 18.33 -21.01 -2.23
N ASP A 30 17.83 -21.35 -1.05
CA ASP A 30 17.86 -22.71 -0.50
C ASP A 30 17.18 -23.75 -1.40
N LEU A 31 16.07 -23.40 -2.05
CA LEU A 31 15.39 -24.28 -3.03
C LEU A 31 16.26 -24.59 -4.26
N ARG A 32 17.25 -23.76 -4.59
CA ARG A 32 18.21 -23.99 -5.68
C ARG A 32 19.47 -24.72 -5.23
N TYR A 33 19.77 -24.79 -3.93
CA TYR A 33 21.03 -25.37 -3.41
C TYR A 33 21.02 -26.88 -3.18
N GLN A 34 19.91 -27.60 -3.44
CA GLN A 34 19.98 -29.06 -3.58
C GLN A 34 20.62 -29.52 -4.90
N GLN A 35 20.94 -28.59 -5.81
CA GLN A 35 21.74 -28.86 -7.02
C GLN A 35 22.89 -27.85 -7.14
N GLY A 36 24.00 -28.13 -6.46
CA GLY A 36 25.36 -27.77 -6.88
C GLY A 36 25.67 -26.29 -7.13
N ALA A 37 26.55 -25.75 -6.26
CA ALA A 37 27.42 -24.60 -6.50
C ALA A 37 26.83 -23.17 -6.41
N THR A 38 26.90 -22.58 -5.21
CA THR A 38 27.24 -21.15 -4.97
C THR A 38 27.39 -20.85 -3.47
N SER A 39 28.34 -21.50 -2.77
CA SER A 39 28.71 -21.16 -1.38
C SER A 39 29.48 -19.82 -1.27
N GLY A 40 29.10 -18.78 -2.02
CA GLY A 40 29.86 -17.52 -2.10
C GLY A 40 29.22 -16.34 -2.82
N LYS A 41 27.94 -16.38 -3.22
CA LYS A 41 27.25 -15.19 -3.76
C LYS A 41 26.62 -14.39 -2.63
N VAL A 42 27.14 -13.18 -2.39
CA VAL A 42 26.53 -12.18 -1.49
C VAL A 42 25.15 -11.81 -2.05
N LEU A 43 24.09 -12.07 -1.27
CA LEU A 43 22.74 -11.65 -1.60
C LEU A 43 22.56 -10.17 -1.22
N ILE A 44 22.19 -9.34 -2.17
CA ILE A 44 21.90 -7.91 -1.95
C ILE A 44 20.38 -7.75 -1.96
N ALA A 45 19.79 -7.42 -0.81
CA ALA A 45 18.37 -7.13 -0.71
C ALA A 45 18.02 -5.76 -1.32
N GLN A 46 16.86 -5.71 -1.98
CA GLN A 46 16.24 -4.47 -2.48
C GLN A 46 14.88 -4.20 -1.83
N GLY A 47 14.42 -5.12 -0.98
CA GLY A 47 13.18 -5.00 -0.22
C GLY A 47 13.41 -5.25 1.27
N VAL A 48 12.40 -4.89 2.05
CA VAL A 48 12.40 -5.10 3.50
C VAL A 48 11.31 -6.11 3.91
N SER A 49 11.54 -6.76 5.04
CA SER A 49 10.52 -7.50 5.78
C SER A 49 10.12 -6.69 7.01
N GLY A 50 8.83 -6.62 7.31
CA GLY A 50 8.27 -5.88 8.43
C GLY A 50 6.93 -6.43 8.86
N ALA A 51 6.18 -5.64 9.63
CA ALA A 51 4.86 -6.00 10.10
C ALA A 51 3.89 -4.82 9.96
N VAL A 52 2.63 -5.12 9.71
CA VAL A 52 1.55 -4.14 9.52
C VAL A 52 0.41 -4.50 10.45
N ALA A 53 -0.24 -3.49 11.02
CA ALA A 53 -1.45 -3.68 11.82
C ALA A 53 -2.56 -4.34 11.02
N ASP A 54 -3.36 -5.16 11.71
CA ASP A 54 -4.55 -5.75 11.12
C ASP A 54 -5.50 -4.67 10.61
N LYS A 55 -6.00 -4.84 9.38
CA LYS A 55 -6.93 -3.90 8.74
C LYS A 55 -8.36 -4.46 8.66
N GLY A 56 -8.60 -5.63 9.24
CA GLY A 56 -9.89 -6.30 9.18
C GLY A 56 -10.13 -7.08 7.89
N SER A 57 -11.40 -7.39 7.64
CA SER A 57 -11.83 -8.21 6.51
C SER A 57 -11.83 -7.43 5.20
N MET A 58 -11.51 -8.10 4.09
CA MET A 58 -11.63 -7.51 2.76
C MET A 58 -13.10 -7.21 2.39
N TYR A 59 -14.04 -7.97 2.98
CA TYR A 59 -15.47 -7.73 2.79
C TYR A 59 -15.92 -6.40 3.38
N ASP A 60 -15.22 -5.87 4.38
CA ASP A 60 -15.55 -4.58 4.99
C ASP A 60 -14.82 -3.43 4.25
N VAL A 61 -13.55 -3.66 3.87
CA VAL A 61 -12.70 -2.64 3.25
C VAL A 61 -13.10 -2.35 1.80
N ILE A 62 -13.41 -3.37 0.99
CA ILE A 62 -13.69 -3.18 -0.45
C ILE A 62 -14.92 -2.30 -0.69
N PRO A 63 -16.08 -2.51 -0.04
CA PRO A 63 -17.25 -1.65 -0.24
C PRO A 63 -16.98 -0.18 0.10
N VAL A 64 -16.22 0.08 1.17
CA VAL A 64 -15.81 1.43 1.56
C VAL A 64 -14.94 2.07 0.47
N MET A 65 -13.95 1.34 -0.05
CA MET A 65 -13.09 1.83 -1.15
C MET A 65 -13.88 2.11 -2.43
N VAL A 66 -14.85 1.26 -2.77
CA VAL A 66 -15.71 1.48 -3.95
C VAL A 66 -16.57 2.72 -3.76
N GLN A 67 -17.10 2.93 -2.55
CA GLN A 67 -17.92 4.11 -2.25
C GLN A 67 -17.10 5.40 -2.29
N THR A 68 -15.89 5.43 -1.73
CA THR A 68 -15.02 6.61 -1.79
C THR A 68 -14.60 6.93 -3.22
N LEU A 69 -14.32 5.92 -4.06
CA LEU A 69 -14.06 6.12 -5.48
C LEU A 69 -15.26 6.71 -6.23
N ARG A 70 -16.48 6.24 -5.94
CA ARG A 70 -17.70 6.80 -6.52
C ARG A 70 -17.90 8.26 -6.13
N GLN A 71 -17.67 8.61 -4.86
CA GLN A 71 -17.73 9.99 -4.40
C GLN A 71 -16.70 10.86 -5.12
N ALA A 72 -15.45 10.41 -5.23
CA ALA A 72 -14.41 11.14 -5.95
C ALA A 72 -14.79 11.38 -7.43
N PHE A 73 -15.43 10.41 -8.07
CA PHE A 73 -15.95 10.53 -9.44
C PHE A 73 -17.07 11.57 -9.53
N GLN A 74 -17.95 11.62 -8.54
CA GLN A 74 -18.99 12.64 -8.44
C GLN A 74 -18.39 14.04 -8.26
N ASP A 75 -17.41 14.19 -7.37
CA ASP A 75 -16.76 15.49 -7.10
C ASP A 75 -16.03 16.03 -8.34
N MET A 76 -15.43 15.13 -9.14
CA MET A 76 -14.85 15.47 -10.45
C MET A 76 -15.91 15.65 -11.57
N GLY A 77 -17.16 15.28 -11.31
CA GLY A 77 -18.26 15.33 -12.28
C GLY A 77 -18.13 14.31 -13.42
N VAL A 78 -17.53 13.15 -13.18
CA VAL A 78 -17.27 12.07 -14.16
C VAL A 78 -18.05 10.82 -13.82
N ARG A 79 -18.65 10.13 -14.80
CA ARG A 79 -19.52 8.97 -14.52
C ARG A 79 -18.83 7.62 -14.66
N SER A 80 -17.69 7.55 -15.35
CA SER A 80 -17.01 6.29 -15.64
C SER A 80 -15.52 6.48 -15.93
N VAL A 81 -14.73 5.41 -15.76
CA VAL A 81 -13.28 5.43 -16.02
C VAL A 81 -12.97 5.79 -17.49
N PRO A 82 -13.68 5.25 -18.51
CA PRO A 82 -13.45 5.66 -19.90
C PRO A 82 -13.74 7.15 -20.12
N GLU A 83 -14.75 7.70 -19.47
CA GLU A 83 -15.03 9.14 -19.53
C GLU A 83 -13.91 9.96 -18.87
N LEU A 84 -13.38 9.51 -17.73
CA LEU A 84 -12.24 10.14 -17.06
C LEU A 84 -11.04 10.24 -18.00
N HIS A 85 -10.71 9.14 -18.68
CA HIS A 85 -9.62 9.11 -19.66
C HIS A 85 -9.89 10.04 -20.85
N ARG A 86 -11.13 10.10 -21.37
CA ARG A 86 -11.47 11.06 -22.44
C ARG A 86 -11.28 12.50 -21.98
N ARG A 87 -11.68 12.85 -20.74
CA ARG A 87 -11.49 14.20 -20.18
C ARG A 87 -10.02 14.53 -19.96
N LEU A 88 -9.20 13.54 -19.58
CA LEU A 88 -7.75 13.67 -19.50
C LEU A 88 -7.14 14.01 -20.86
N TYR A 89 -7.41 13.20 -21.89
CA TYR A 89 -6.80 13.39 -23.21
C TYR A 89 -7.34 14.60 -23.99
N SER A 90 -8.57 15.02 -23.72
CA SER A 90 -9.13 16.27 -24.30
C SER A 90 -8.67 17.54 -23.58
N GLY A 91 -7.94 17.42 -22.46
CA GLY A 91 -7.48 18.58 -21.68
C GLY A 91 -8.56 19.25 -20.82
N MET A 92 -9.76 18.67 -20.76
CA MET A 92 -10.85 19.15 -19.88
C MET A 92 -10.56 18.88 -18.39
N LEU A 93 -9.89 17.77 -18.08
CA LEU A 93 -9.47 17.46 -16.71
C LEU A 93 -8.25 18.31 -16.35
N ARG A 94 -8.29 18.98 -15.20
CA ARG A 94 -7.21 19.83 -14.70
C ARG A 94 -6.62 19.24 -13.43
N PHE A 95 -5.33 19.44 -13.26
CA PHE A 95 -4.59 19.04 -12.05
C PHE A 95 -4.00 20.27 -11.39
N PHE A 96 -3.84 20.18 -10.08
CA PHE A 96 -3.15 21.18 -9.29
C PHE A 96 -1.88 20.57 -8.70
N LEU A 97 -0.76 21.28 -8.82
CA LEU A 97 0.49 20.89 -8.18
C LEU A 97 0.51 21.48 -6.77
N GLY A 98 0.34 20.62 -5.76
CA GLY A 98 0.45 21.03 -4.36
C GLY A 98 1.90 21.14 -3.91
N THR A 99 2.22 22.21 -3.17
CA THR A 99 3.50 22.33 -2.45
C THR A 99 3.54 21.38 -1.25
N ASN A 100 4.71 21.18 -0.65
CA ASN A 100 4.83 20.39 0.58
C ASN A 100 3.96 20.96 1.71
N ALA A 101 3.86 22.29 1.82
CA ALA A 101 2.99 22.94 2.81
C ALA A 101 1.51 22.62 2.56
N ALA A 102 1.05 22.69 1.30
CA ALA A 102 -0.33 22.36 0.94
C ALA A 102 -0.69 20.89 1.23
N GLN A 103 0.27 19.96 1.16
CA GLN A 103 0.03 18.56 1.52
C GLN A 103 -0.12 18.37 3.04
N ILE A 104 0.64 19.12 3.84
CA ILE A 104 0.53 19.10 5.31
C ILE A 104 -0.84 19.68 5.71
N GLU A 105 -1.23 20.80 5.12
CA GLU A 105 -2.53 21.44 5.32
C GLU A 105 -3.70 20.59 4.80
N GLY A 106 -3.51 19.80 3.74
CA GLY A 106 -4.55 18.89 3.25
C GLY A 106 -4.83 17.69 4.19
N GLY A 107 -3.94 17.42 5.14
CA GLY A 107 -4.12 16.40 6.17
C GLY A 107 -4.93 16.90 7.36
N VAL A 108 -4.98 16.09 8.43
CA VAL A 108 -5.46 16.57 9.73
C VAL A 108 -4.33 17.34 10.41
N HIS A 109 -4.51 18.62 10.69
CA HIS A 109 -3.52 19.48 11.36
C HIS A 109 -4.18 20.38 12.43
N ASP A 110 -3.37 21.00 13.30
CA ASP A 110 -3.77 21.97 14.33
C ASP A 110 -4.82 21.51 15.37
N LEU A 111 -4.80 20.22 15.74
CA LEU A 111 -5.64 19.67 16.80
C LEU A 111 -4.80 19.25 18.03
N TYR A 112 -5.31 19.50 19.24
CA TYR A 112 -4.68 19.04 20.49
C TYR A 112 -4.66 17.50 20.59
N ALA A 113 -5.73 16.85 20.15
CA ALA A 113 -5.83 15.39 20.03
C ALA A 113 -6.84 15.03 18.93
N TYR A 114 -6.58 13.95 18.19
CA TYR A 114 -7.54 13.37 17.24
C TYR A 114 -7.38 11.84 17.22
N GLN A 115 -8.50 11.16 16.97
CA GLN A 115 -8.50 9.72 16.75
C GLN A 115 -8.84 9.47 15.28
N LYS A 116 -8.00 8.68 14.58
CA LYS A 116 -8.34 8.25 13.23
C LYS A 116 -9.53 7.29 13.29
N PRO A 117 -10.59 7.53 12.51
CA PRO A 117 -11.69 6.59 12.38
C PRO A 117 -11.25 5.29 11.70
#